data_AF-A0A952ES91-F1
#
_entry.id   AF-A0A952ES91-F1
#
_cell.length_a   1.000
_cell.length_b   1.000
_cell.length_c   1.000
_cell.angle_alpha   90.00
_cell.angle_beta   90.00
_cell.angle_gamma   90.00
#
_symmetry.space_group_name_H-M   'P 1'
#
loop_
_entity.id
_entity.type
_entity.pdbx_description
1 polymer ?
#
loop_
_entity_poly.entity_id
_entity_poly.type
_entity_poly.pdbx_seq_one_letter_code
_entity_poly.pdbx_strand_id
1 'polypeptide(L)'
;MENLNVSADPWFALGIVVFCLALSAFFSGAETALTAASRARMHALEKSGDQRAGLVNRLLMMKERFIGAMLIGNNVVNIGASAFTTSVLIQFFGAEGTIYATIVMSVLVIIFAEVMPKTIAISSPDRAALILSRPLSFVVALFGPMTMAVEALVRVLLYPFGVRLGDNDAILSATEELRGAVNLLHSEGGVETEEQKMFGGLLDLAELEVSDIMVHRTKMRTISADFPPEEIVKEVLASPHTRLPLWSESSENIIGILHAKDL
;
A
#
# COMPACT_ATOMS: atom_id res chain seq x y z
N MET A 1 20.49 2.13 51.77
CA MET A 1 19.71 1.50 50.69
C MET A 1 18.31 1.38 51.23
N GLU A 2 17.53 2.42 50.98
CA GLU A 2 16.22 2.64 51.56
C GLU A 2 15.23 1.72 50.86
N ASN A 3 14.58 0.86 51.64
CA ASN A 3 13.54 -0.02 51.15
C ASN A 3 12.43 0.86 50.58
N LEU A 4 12.29 0.86 49.26
CA LEU A 4 11.04 1.18 48.57
C LEU A 4 10.03 0.12 49.01
N ASN A 5 9.51 0.28 50.24
CA ASN A 5 8.30 -0.36 50.70
C ASN A 5 7.15 0.25 49.90
N VAL A 6 7.07 -0.13 48.62
CA VAL A 6 5.80 -0.18 47.93
C VAL A 6 5.01 -1.19 48.73
N SER A 7 4.23 -0.71 49.70
CA SER A 7 3.06 -1.41 50.17
C SER A 7 2.18 -1.54 48.94
N ALA A 8 2.44 -2.59 48.15
CA ALA A 8 1.81 -2.81 46.87
C ALA A 8 0.37 -3.17 47.17
N ASP A 9 -0.47 -2.14 47.29
CA ASP A 9 -1.91 -2.31 47.21
C ASP A 9 -2.15 -3.11 45.91
N PRO A 10 -2.68 -4.35 46.01
CA PRO A 10 -2.87 -5.20 44.84
C PRO A 10 -3.69 -4.51 43.76
N TRP A 11 -4.57 -3.57 44.14
CA TRP A 11 -5.33 -2.76 43.20
C TRP A 11 -4.47 -1.76 42.42
N PHE A 12 -3.48 -1.16 43.08
CA PHE A 12 -2.53 -0.27 42.41
C PHE A 12 -1.61 -1.04 41.45
N ALA A 13 -1.11 -2.20 41.88
CA ALA A 13 -0.31 -3.07 41.02
C ALA A 13 -1.12 -3.54 39.79
N LEU A 14 -2.38 -3.95 39.99
CA LEU A 14 -3.28 -4.30 38.91
C LEU A 14 -3.52 -3.12 37.95
N GLY A 15 -3.72 -1.92 38.48
CA GLY A 15 -3.88 -0.70 37.68
C GLY A 15 -2.68 -0.43 36.76
N ILE A 16 -1.46 -0.61 37.27
CA ILE A 16 -0.23 -0.48 36.47
C ILE A 16 -0.18 -1.54 35.36
N VAL A 17 -0.48 -2.81 35.68
CA VAL A 17 -0.47 -3.89 34.69
C VAL A 17 -1.49 -3.63 33.58
N VAL A 18 -2.72 -3.26 33.94
CA VAL A 18 -3.77 -2.93 32.96
C VAL A 18 -3.37 -1.74 32.10
N PHE A 19 -2.78 -0.69 32.68
CA PHE A 19 -2.28 0.45 31.94
C PHE A 19 -1.18 0.05 30.94
N CYS A 20 -0.22 -0.77 31.37
CA CYS A 20 0.83 -1.28 30.49
C CYS A 20 0.26 -2.14 29.35
N LEU A 21 -0.69 -3.04 29.63
CA LEU A 21 -1.35 -3.84 28.61
C LEU A 21 -2.09 -2.96 27.59
N ALA A 22 -2.79 -1.93 28.05
CA ALA A 22 -3.46 -0.97 27.16
C ALA A 22 -2.47 -0.20 26.28
N LEU A 23 -1.32 0.20 26.84
CA LEU A 23 -0.28 0.91 26.10
C LEU A 23 0.41 -0.01 25.07
N SER A 24 0.70 -1.27 25.43
CA SER A 24 1.21 -2.26 24.48
C SER A 24 0.20 -2.58 23.39
N ALA A 25 -1.08 -2.73 23.74
CA ALA A 25 -2.18 -2.89 22.79
C ALA A 25 -2.27 -1.73 21.80
N PHE A 26 -2.13 -0.49 22.29
CA PHE A 26 -2.03 0.70 21.45
C PHE A 26 -0.85 0.59 20.46
N PHE A 27 0.35 0.24 20.94
CA PHE A 27 1.51 0.16 20.05
C PHE A 27 1.35 -0.91 18.97
N SER A 28 0.95 -2.11 19.38
CA SER A 28 0.72 -3.27 18.52
C SER A 28 -0.39 -3.04 17.47
N GLY A 29 -1.53 -2.50 17.91
CA GLY A 29 -2.66 -2.18 17.03
C GLY A 29 -2.34 -1.04 16.06
N ALA A 30 -1.62 -0.01 16.51
CA ALA A 30 -1.23 1.10 15.67
C ALA A 30 -0.21 0.72 14.58
N GLU A 31 0.75 -0.13 14.89
CA GLU A 31 1.69 -0.69 13.91
C GLU A 31 0.91 -1.39 12.79
N THR A 32 -0.02 -2.27 13.15
CA THR A 32 -0.85 -3.03 12.20
C THR A 32 -1.77 -2.12 11.40
N ALA A 33 -2.42 -1.15 12.05
CA ALA A 33 -3.30 -0.19 11.38
C ALA A 33 -2.55 0.63 10.33
N LEU A 34 -1.39 1.19 10.68
CA LEU A 34 -0.64 2.04 9.76
C LEU A 34 -0.02 1.24 8.62
N THR A 35 0.50 0.03 8.90
CA THR A 35 1.12 -0.81 7.87
C THR A 35 0.10 -1.41 6.89
N ALA A 36 -1.13 -1.64 7.33
CA ALA A 36 -2.23 -2.11 6.47
C ALA A 36 -3.06 -0.99 5.83
N ALA A 37 -2.83 0.29 6.17
CA ALA A 37 -3.59 1.41 5.61
C ALA A 37 -3.25 1.64 4.12
N SER A 38 -4.26 1.99 3.33
CA SER A 38 -4.11 2.24 1.90
C SER A 38 -3.48 3.61 1.62
N ARG A 39 -2.25 3.61 1.07
CA ARG A 39 -1.55 4.83 0.63
C ARG A 39 -2.38 5.66 -0.35
N ALA A 40 -3.02 5.00 -1.32
CA ALA A 40 -3.85 5.67 -2.33
C ALA A 40 -5.05 6.39 -1.69
N ARG A 41 -5.74 5.72 -0.76
CA ARG A 41 -6.90 6.30 -0.05
C ARG A 41 -6.48 7.44 0.87
N MET A 42 -5.37 7.30 1.60
CA MET A 42 -4.84 8.39 2.45
C MET A 42 -4.43 9.59 1.60
N HIS A 43 -3.81 9.38 0.44
CA HIS A 43 -3.48 10.47 -0.49
C HIS A 43 -4.73 11.19 -1.03
N ALA A 44 -5.78 10.44 -1.39
CA ALA A 44 -7.05 11.02 -1.81
C ALA A 44 -7.72 11.85 -0.70
N LEU A 45 -7.73 11.31 0.53
CA LEU A 45 -8.27 12.00 1.71
C LEU A 45 -7.50 13.28 2.04
N GLU A 46 -6.17 13.26 1.97
CA GLU A 46 -5.33 14.45 2.18
C GLU A 46 -5.64 15.53 1.14
N LYS A 47 -5.76 15.16 -0.15
CA LYS A 47 -6.17 16.09 -1.23
C LYS A 47 -7.57 16.66 -1.01
N SER A 48 -8.47 15.90 -0.39
CA SER A 48 -9.81 16.37 -0.03
C SER A 48 -9.84 17.27 1.23
N GLY A 49 -8.69 17.52 1.86
CA GLY A 49 -8.52 18.43 3.00
C GLY A 49 -8.47 17.75 4.37
N ASP A 50 -8.43 16.42 4.46
CA ASP A 50 -8.29 15.72 5.74
C ASP A 50 -6.86 15.81 6.28
N GLN A 51 -6.67 16.63 7.31
CA GLN A 51 -5.36 16.82 7.96
C GLN A 51 -4.83 15.54 8.63
N ARG A 52 -5.70 14.63 9.08
CA ARG A 52 -5.28 13.35 9.69
C ARG A 52 -4.67 12.44 8.64
N ALA A 53 -5.23 12.43 7.43
CA ALA A 53 -4.67 11.69 6.32
C ALA A 53 -3.27 12.19 5.94
N GLY A 54 -3.05 13.51 5.99
CA GLY A 54 -1.70 14.09 5.82
C GLY A 54 -0.70 13.64 6.90
N LEU A 55 -1.13 13.51 8.16
CA LEU A 55 -0.28 12.92 9.22
C LEU A 55 0.03 11.45 8.95
N VAL A 56 -0.96 10.65 8.54
CA VAL A 56 -0.75 9.25 8.16
C VAL A 56 0.26 9.16 7.01
N ASN A 57 0.13 9.99 5.96
CA ASN A 57 1.07 10.00 4.85
C ASN A 57 2.49 10.35 5.29
N ARG A 58 2.67 11.33 6.20
CA ARG A 58 3.98 11.64 6.79
C ARG A 58 4.58 10.47 7.56
N LEU A 59 3.77 9.76 8.35
CA LEU A 59 4.22 8.58 9.08
C LEU A 59 4.59 7.44 8.11
N LEU A 60 3.81 7.24 7.05
CA LEU A 60 4.08 6.24 6.01
C LEU A 60 5.35 6.54 5.19
N MET A 61 5.71 7.81 5.00
CA MET A 61 6.98 8.20 4.38
C MET A 61 8.19 7.87 5.27
N MET A 62 8.01 7.88 6.59
CA MET A 62 9.05 7.52 7.57
C MET A 62 8.80 6.11 8.14
N LYS A 63 8.41 5.14 7.28
CA LYS A 63 7.97 3.81 7.70
C LYS A 63 8.97 3.08 8.61
N GLU A 64 10.26 3.11 8.27
CA GLU A 64 11.31 2.44 9.08
C GLU A 64 11.34 3.01 10.51
N ARG A 65 11.43 4.34 10.62
CA ARG A 65 11.43 5.06 11.90
C ARG A 65 10.14 4.81 12.68
N PHE A 66 9.00 4.81 12.01
CA PHE A 66 7.71 4.53 12.62
C PHE A 66 7.69 3.11 13.20
N ILE A 67 7.97 2.08 12.39
CA ILE A 67 7.97 0.68 12.84
C ILE A 67 8.95 0.50 14.00
N GLY A 68 10.15 1.06 13.89
CA GLY A 68 11.14 1.04 14.96
C GLY A 68 10.60 1.63 16.27
N ALA A 69 9.91 2.78 16.20
CA ALA A 69 9.37 3.44 17.39
C ALA A 69 8.27 2.59 18.06
N MET A 70 7.40 1.98 17.26
CA MET A 70 6.35 1.09 17.73
C MET A 70 6.92 -0.17 18.39
N LEU A 71 7.92 -0.80 17.77
CA LEU A 71 8.59 -1.97 18.31
C LEU A 71 9.32 -1.68 19.62
N ILE A 72 10.04 -0.56 19.70
CA ILE A 72 10.73 -0.15 20.93
C ILE A 72 9.69 0.11 22.04
N GLY A 73 8.67 0.92 21.76
CA GLY A 73 7.62 1.23 22.74
C GLY A 73 6.93 -0.02 23.26
N ASN A 74 6.54 -0.92 22.35
CA ASN A 74 5.90 -2.19 22.70
C ASN A 74 6.79 -3.06 23.59
N ASN A 75 8.06 -3.24 23.20
CA ASN A 75 9.00 -4.07 23.96
C ASN A 75 9.31 -3.50 25.35
N VAL A 76 9.54 -2.19 25.45
CA VAL A 76 9.80 -1.53 26.75
C VAL A 76 8.62 -1.74 27.70
N VAL A 77 7.39 -1.56 27.20
CA VAL A 77 6.19 -1.74 28.01
C VAL A 77 5.98 -3.21 28.40
N ASN A 78 6.17 -4.16 27.49
CA ASN A 78 5.96 -5.58 27.78
C ASN A 78 7.00 -6.15 28.75
N ILE A 79 8.27 -5.82 28.54
CA ILE A 79 9.35 -6.23 29.45
C ILE A 79 9.16 -5.56 30.81
N GLY A 80 8.83 -4.26 30.83
CA GLY A 80 8.56 -3.52 32.05
C GLY A 80 7.37 -4.09 32.84
N ALA A 81 6.26 -4.37 32.16
CA ALA A 81 5.07 -4.97 32.78
C ALA A 81 5.35 -6.37 33.32
N SER A 82 6.10 -7.19 32.58
CA SER A 82 6.49 -8.53 33.01
C SER A 82 7.43 -8.48 34.22
N ALA A 83 8.45 -7.64 34.19
CA ALA A 83 9.39 -7.46 35.30
C ALA A 83 8.71 -6.92 36.56
N PHE A 84 7.80 -5.94 36.40
CA PHE A 84 7.00 -5.40 37.49
C PHE A 84 6.08 -6.49 38.09
N THR A 85 5.34 -7.21 37.25
CA THR A 85 4.43 -8.27 37.70
C THR A 85 5.17 -9.40 38.40
N THR A 86 6.34 -9.81 37.88
CA THR A 86 7.22 -10.78 38.54
C THR A 86 7.66 -10.28 39.91
N SER A 87 8.09 -9.03 40.02
CA SER A 87 8.52 -8.44 41.30
C SER A 87 7.38 -8.41 42.32
N VAL A 88 6.16 -8.10 41.89
CA VAL A 88 4.96 -8.09 42.74
C VAL A 88 4.60 -9.51 43.19
N LEU A 89 4.54 -10.47 42.26
CA LEU A 89 4.16 -11.85 42.58
C LEU A 89 5.20 -12.58 43.43
N ILE A 90 6.48 -12.24 43.32
CA ILE A 90 7.51 -12.77 44.23
C ILE A 90 7.27 -12.31 45.67
N GLN A 91 6.80 -11.07 45.89
CA GLN A 91 6.49 -10.59 47.23
C GLN A 91 5.29 -11.32 47.86
N PHE A 92 4.31 -11.73 47.05
CA PHE A 92 3.12 -12.43 47.52
C PHE A 92 3.28 -13.96 47.63
N PHE A 93 3.99 -14.58 46.68
CA PHE A 93 4.05 -16.04 46.52
C PHE A 93 5.48 -16.62 46.69
N GLY A 94 6.47 -15.80 46.99
CA GLY A 94 7.87 -16.22 47.09
C GLY A 94 8.47 -16.56 45.73
N ALA A 95 9.48 -17.44 45.69
CA ALA A 95 10.22 -17.76 44.46
C ALA A 95 9.32 -18.29 43.32
N GLU A 96 8.26 -19.04 43.67
CA GLU A 96 7.26 -19.57 42.74
C GLU A 96 6.46 -18.47 42.02
N GLY A 97 6.41 -17.25 42.59
CA GLY A 97 5.80 -16.08 41.97
C GLY A 97 6.34 -15.78 40.57
N THR A 98 7.58 -16.15 40.27
CA THR A 98 8.20 -16.01 38.95
C THR A 98 7.50 -16.86 37.89
N ILE A 99 7.11 -18.10 38.23
CA ILE A 99 6.43 -19.02 37.32
C ILE A 99 5.02 -18.51 37.04
N TYR A 100 4.30 -18.10 38.08
CA TYR A 100 2.96 -17.53 37.94
C TYR A 100 2.98 -16.25 37.08
N ALA A 101 3.92 -15.34 37.33
CA ALA A 101 4.08 -14.13 36.55
C ALA A 101 4.33 -14.44 35.07
N THR A 102 5.24 -15.38 34.79
CA THR A 102 5.58 -15.78 33.43
C THR A 102 4.36 -16.31 32.68
N ILE A 103 3.61 -17.24 33.28
CA ILE A 103 2.43 -17.84 32.65
C ILE A 103 1.33 -16.78 32.44
N VAL A 104 0.98 -16.04 33.50
CA VAL A 104 -0.12 -15.06 33.46
C VAL A 104 0.21 -13.93 32.48
N MET A 105 1.41 -13.34 32.56
CA MET A 105 1.78 -12.26 31.65
C MET A 105 1.90 -12.74 30.20
N SER A 106 2.39 -13.95 29.96
CA SER A 106 2.44 -14.49 28.59
C SER A 106 1.04 -14.56 27.97
N VAL A 107 0.06 -15.10 28.70
CA VAL A 107 -1.33 -15.18 28.22
C VAL A 107 -1.93 -13.79 28.04
N LEU A 108 -1.74 -12.90 29.01
CA LEU A 108 -2.32 -11.55 28.96
C LEU A 108 -1.74 -10.72 27.82
N VAL A 109 -0.42 -10.71 27.66
CA VAL A 109 0.25 -9.97 26.58
C VAL A 109 -0.15 -10.53 25.22
N ILE A 110 -0.10 -11.86 25.03
CA ILE A 110 -0.47 -12.48 23.76
C ILE A 110 -1.92 -12.14 23.39
N ILE A 111 -2.86 -12.29 24.31
CA ILE A 111 -4.28 -12.09 23.97
C ILE A 111 -4.60 -10.60 23.85
N PHE A 112 -4.35 -9.82 24.90
CA PHE A 112 -4.87 -8.47 25.03
C PHE A 112 -3.96 -7.39 24.43
N ALA A 113 -2.66 -7.64 24.36
CA ALA A 113 -1.70 -6.66 23.89
C ALA A 113 -1.18 -6.95 22.48
N GLU A 114 -1.28 -8.21 22.04
CA GLU A 114 -0.75 -8.64 20.76
C GLU A 114 -1.84 -9.05 19.77
N VAL A 115 -2.55 -10.17 20.00
CA VAL A 115 -3.48 -10.73 19.02
C VAL A 115 -4.73 -9.86 18.87
N MET A 116 -5.45 -9.58 19.96
CA MET A 116 -6.72 -8.85 19.90
C MET A 116 -6.58 -7.45 19.27
N PRO A 117 -5.60 -6.60 19.66
CA PRO A 117 -5.46 -5.28 19.07
C PRO A 117 -5.13 -5.32 17.58
N LYS A 118 -4.27 -6.26 17.15
CA LYS A 118 -3.93 -6.46 15.74
C LYS A 118 -5.14 -6.91 14.93
N THR A 119 -5.95 -7.83 15.45
CA THR A 119 -7.19 -8.29 14.81
C THR A 119 -8.21 -7.17 14.66
N ILE A 120 -8.37 -6.30 15.66
CA ILE A 120 -9.27 -5.15 15.54
C ILE A 120 -8.72 -4.16 14.50
N ALA A 121 -7.43 -3.87 14.53
CA ALA A 121 -6.79 -2.93 13.62
C ALA A 121 -6.91 -3.36 12.14
N ILE A 122 -6.72 -4.64 11.83
CA ILE A 122 -6.75 -5.13 10.44
C ILE A 122 -8.15 -5.12 9.82
N SER A 123 -9.20 -5.12 10.65
CA SER A 123 -10.58 -5.06 10.16
C SER A 123 -10.98 -3.69 9.59
N SER A 124 -10.28 -2.62 10.01
CA SER A 124 -10.57 -1.24 9.58
C SER A 124 -9.29 -0.37 9.67
N PRO A 125 -8.25 -0.72 8.89
CA PRO A 125 -6.91 -0.15 9.07
C PRO A 125 -6.88 1.34 8.78
N ASP A 126 -7.55 1.80 7.73
CA ASP A 126 -7.60 3.22 7.37
C ASP A 126 -8.22 4.07 8.48
N ARG A 127 -9.35 3.61 9.05
CA ARG A 127 -10.03 4.34 10.13
C ARG A 127 -9.19 4.36 11.40
N ALA A 128 -8.58 3.23 11.75
CA ALA A 128 -7.70 3.14 12.91
C ALA A 128 -6.46 4.04 12.73
N ALA A 129 -5.81 4.01 11.57
CA ALA A 129 -4.67 4.87 11.23
C ALA A 129 -5.02 6.36 11.35
N LEU A 130 -6.18 6.79 10.84
CA LEU A 130 -6.63 8.18 10.95
C LEU A 130 -6.84 8.61 12.41
N ILE A 131 -7.49 7.77 13.23
CA ILE A 131 -7.74 8.05 14.65
C ILE A 131 -6.41 8.13 15.43
N LEU A 132 -5.49 7.19 15.16
CA LEU A 132 -4.22 7.05 15.89
C LEU A 132 -3.11 7.98 15.35
N SER A 133 -3.28 8.59 14.18
CA SER A 133 -2.27 9.43 13.51
C SER A 133 -1.63 10.49 14.41
N ARG A 134 -2.43 11.17 15.24
CA ARG A 134 -1.98 12.21 16.16
C ARG A 134 -1.13 11.67 17.31
N PRO A 135 -1.61 10.72 18.15
CA PRO A 135 -0.78 10.17 19.22
C PRO A 135 0.46 9.46 18.67
N LEU A 136 0.37 8.82 17.51
CA LEU A 136 1.53 8.17 16.87
C LEU A 136 2.61 9.16 16.45
N SER A 137 2.22 10.33 15.93
CA SER A 137 3.19 11.37 15.58
C SER A 137 4.00 11.82 16.80
N PHE A 138 3.38 11.90 17.97
CA PHE A 138 4.07 12.20 19.23
C PHE A 138 5.03 11.08 19.64
N VAL A 139 4.58 9.82 19.58
CA VAL A 139 5.41 8.65 19.91
C VAL A 139 6.64 8.57 19.01
N VAL A 140 6.48 8.76 17.69
CA VAL A 140 7.61 8.73 16.73
C VAL A 140 8.56 9.90 16.95
N ALA A 141 8.05 11.07 17.36
CA ALA A 141 8.90 12.19 17.74
C ALA A 141 9.74 11.87 19.00
N LEU A 142 9.12 11.23 20.00
CA LEU A 142 9.75 10.85 21.26
C LEU A 142 10.82 9.75 21.09
N PHE A 143 10.47 8.64 20.44
CA PHE A 143 11.38 7.50 20.26
C PHE A 143 12.29 7.62 19.03
N GLY A 144 12.01 8.56 18.15
CA GLY A 144 12.71 8.70 16.88
C GLY A 144 14.24 8.88 16.95
N PRO A 145 14.82 9.61 17.93
CA PRO A 145 16.28 9.64 18.08
C PRO A 145 16.87 8.25 18.38
N MET A 146 16.15 7.43 19.15
CA MET A 146 16.57 6.07 19.49
C MET A 146 16.48 5.15 18.28
N THR A 147 15.40 5.25 17.49
CA THR A 147 15.23 4.43 16.29
C THR A 147 16.31 4.75 15.25
N MET A 148 16.69 6.03 15.08
CA MET A 148 17.77 6.43 14.17
C MET A 148 19.12 5.81 14.58
N ALA A 149 19.40 5.71 15.88
CA ALA A 149 20.61 5.05 16.36
C ALA A 149 20.60 3.55 16.04
N VAL A 150 19.46 2.89 16.23
CA VAL A 150 19.28 1.47 15.87
C VAL A 150 19.42 1.26 14.36
N GLU A 151 18.79 2.10 13.54
CA GLU A 151 18.90 2.07 12.07
C GLU A 151 20.36 2.24 11.60
N ALA A 152 21.10 3.17 12.20
CA ALA A 152 22.51 3.36 11.90
C ALA A 152 23.35 2.11 12.25
N LEU A 153 23.09 1.49 13.40
CA LEU A 153 23.74 0.24 13.80
C LEU A 153 23.42 -0.90 12.82
N VAL A 154 22.15 -1.08 12.46
CA VAL A 154 21.71 -2.09 11.49
C VAL A 154 22.39 -1.88 10.14
N ARG A 155 22.47 -0.64 9.66
CA ARG A 155 23.15 -0.31 8.40
C ARG A 155 24.64 -0.67 8.43
N VAL A 156 25.33 -0.39 9.53
CA VAL A 156 26.75 -0.76 9.71
C VAL A 156 26.92 -2.28 9.73
N LEU A 157 26.02 -3.01 10.39
CA LEU A 157 26.05 -4.48 10.46
C LEU A 157 25.75 -5.14 9.11
N LEU A 158 24.89 -4.52 8.28
CA LEU A 158 24.50 -5.04 6.98
C LEU A 158 25.43 -4.63 5.83
N TYR A 159 26.23 -3.57 6.02
CA TYR A 159 27.27 -3.14 5.08
C TYR A 159 28.19 -4.28 4.58
N PRO A 160 28.75 -5.15 5.43
CA PRO A 160 29.61 -6.26 4.97
C PRO A 160 28.85 -7.33 4.15
N PHE A 161 27.53 -7.41 4.25
CA PHE A 161 26.69 -8.36 3.50
C PHE A 161 26.20 -7.80 2.16
N GLY A 162 26.59 -6.58 1.80
CA GLY A 162 26.22 -5.96 0.53
C GLY A 162 24.75 -5.53 0.43
N VAL A 163 23.99 -5.56 1.54
CA VAL A 163 22.58 -5.15 1.57
C VAL A 163 22.50 -3.63 1.65
N ARG A 164 22.02 -2.98 0.58
CA ARG A 164 21.75 -1.54 0.55
C ARG A 164 20.30 -1.29 0.97
N LEU A 165 20.09 -0.78 2.17
CA LEU A 165 18.77 -0.33 2.62
C LEU A 165 18.47 1.04 2.00
N GLY A 166 17.41 1.12 1.20
CA GLY A 166 16.90 2.37 0.64
C GLY A 166 16.68 2.38 -0.88
N ASP A 167 17.14 1.35 -1.60
CA ASP A 167 16.88 1.24 -3.03
C ASP A 167 15.46 0.66 -3.21
N ASN A 168 14.48 1.56 -3.24
CA ASN A 168 13.10 1.27 -3.58
C ASN A 168 13.02 1.06 -5.11
N ASP A 169 13.68 0.00 -5.59
CA ASP A 169 13.54 -0.46 -6.96
C ASP A 169 12.09 -0.93 -7.10
N ALA A 170 11.26 -0.10 -7.74
CA ALA A 170 10.01 -0.58 -8.31
C ALA A 170 10.41 -1.59 -9.40
N ILE A 171 10.51 -2.87 -9.02
CA ILE A 171 10.88 -3.99 -9.90
C ILE A 171 9.87 -4.10 -11.06
N LEU A 172 8.65 -3.56 -10.86
CA LEU A 172 7.57 -3.50 -11.84
C LEU A 172 7.32 -2.05 -12.28
N SER A 173 6.99 -1.88 -13.56
CA SER A 173 6.49 -0.60 -14.06
C SER A 173 5.12 -0.28 -13.44
N ALA A 174 4.78 1.01 -13.30
CA ALA A 174 3.49 1.44 -12.74
C ALA A 174 2.29 0.88 -13.53
N THR A 175 2.44 0.66 -14.83
CA THR A 175 1.43 0.04 -15.70
C THR A 175 1.23 -1.44 -15.38
N GLU A 176 2.31 -2.18 -15.13
CA GLU A 176 2.25 -3.59 -14.71
C GLU A 176 1.62 -3.75 -13.32
N GLU A 177 1.92 -2.86 -12.37
CA GLU A 177 1.25 -2.87 -11.06
C GLU A 177 -0.26 -2.66 -11.17
N LEU A 178 -0.68 -1.66 -11.97
CA LEU A 178 -2.10 -1.39 -12.22
C LEU A 178 -2.78 -2.57 -12.92
N ARG A 179 -2.15 -3.16 -13.95
CA ARG A 179 -2.66 -4.33 -14.65
C ARG A 179 -2.80 -5.52 -13.71
N GLY A 180 -1.80 -5.77 -12.86
CA GLY A 180 -1.85 -6.80 -11.83
C GLY A 180 -3.01 -6.60 -10.85
N ALA A 181 -3.24 -5.38 -10.40
CA ALA A 181 -4.35 -5.06 -9.49
C ALA A 181 -5.73 -5.30 -10.12
N VAL A 182 -5.94 -4.88 -11.37
CA VAL A 182 -7.21 -5.13 -12.09
C VAL A 182 -7.44 -6.62 -12.30
N ASN A 183 -6.39 -7.38 -12.66
CA ASN A 183 -6.48 -8.82 -12.83
C ASN A 183 -6.82 -9.55 -11.52
N LEU A 184 -6.24 -9.11 -10.40
CA LEU A 184 -6.54 -9.66 -9.08
C LEU A 184 -8.01 -9.41 -8.71
N LEU A 185 -8.50 -8.18 -8.85
CA LEU A 185 -9.89 -7.82 -8.56
C LEU A 185 -10.87 -8.62 -9.44
N HIS A 186 -10.53 -8.86 -10.70
CA HIS A 186 -11.32 -9.73 -11.56
C HIS A 186 -11.39 -11.17 -11.03
N SER A 187 -10.26 -11.72 -10.57
CA SER A 187 -10.21 -13.08 -10.00
C SER A 187 -11.00 -13.23 -8.70
N GLU A 188 -11.14 -12.14 -7.93
CA GLU A 188 -11.96 -12.08 -6.71
C GLU A 188 -13.44 -11.77 -7.01
N GLY A 189 -13.81 -11.62 -8.28
CA GLY A 189 -15.18 -11.31 -8.71
C GLY A 189 -15.60 -9.85 -8.54
N GLY A 190 -14.65 -8.94 -8.28
CA GLY A 190 -14.90 -7.51 -8.10
C GLY A 190 -14.95 -6.68 -9.39
N VAL A 191 -14.59 -7.25 -10.54
CA VAL A 191 -14.56 -6.59 -11.85
C VAL A 191 -15.09 -7.55 -12.92
N GLU A 192 -15.95 -7.08 -13.82
CA GLU A 192 -16.46 -7.91 -14.93
C GLU A 192 -15.40 -8.12 -16.03
N THR A 193 -15.50 -9.22 -16.80
CA THR A 193 -14.52 -9.54 -17.86
C THR A 193 -14.41 -8.46 -18.93
N GLU A 194 -15.51 -7.77 -19.26
CA GLU A 194 -15.48 -6.67 -20.25
C GLU A 194 -14.72 -5.46 -19.71
N GLU A 195 -14.94 -5.08 -18.45
CA GLU A 195 -14.24 -3.97 -17.80
C GLU A 195 -12.74 -4.24 -17.67
N GLN A 196 -12.36 -5.47 -17.32
CA GLN A 196 -10.96 -5.88 -17.26
C GLN A 196 -10.26 -5.74 -18.64
N LYS A 197 -10.92 -6.17 -19.72
CA LYS A 197 -10.40 -6.02 -21.09
C LYS A 197 -10.27 -4.56 -21.50
N MET A 198 -11.27 -3.74 -21.16
CA MET A 198 -11.23 -2.30 -21.44
C MET A 198 -10.06 -1.63 -20.71
N PHE A 199 -9.86 -1.92 -19.42
CA PHE A 199 -8.72 -1.40 -18.65
C PHE A 199 -7.37 -1.83 -19.23
N GLY A 200 -7.24 -3.10 -19.62
CA GLY A 200 -6.03 -3.59 -20.28
C GLY A 200 -5.71 -2.80 -21.55
N GLY A 201 -6.70 -2.65 -22.45
CA GLY A 201 -6.53 -1.91 -23.70
C GLY A 201 -6.23 -0.42 -23.52
N LEU A 202 -6.75 0.21 -22.45
CA LEU A 202 -6.42 1.60 -22.12
C LEU A 202 -4.96 1.75 -21.66
N LEU A 203 -4.43 0.79 -20.92
CA LEU A 203 -3.02 0.79 -20.51
C LEU A 203 -2.10 0.54 -21.72
N ASP A 204 -2.52 -0.31 -22.66
CA ASP A 204 -1.79 -0.60 -23.90
C ASP A 204 -1.73 0.61 -24.85
N LEU A 205 -2.71 1.52 -24.78
CA LEU A 205 -2.77 2.70 -25.65
C LEU A 205 -1.57 3.63 -25.50
N ALA A 206 -0.94 3.66 -24.32
CA ALA A 206 0.26 4.47 -24.10
C ALA A 206 1.49 3.93 -24.86
N GLU A 207 1.49 2.65 -25.20
CA GLU A 207 2.60 1.94 -25.85
C GLU A 207 2.31 1.63 -27.33
N LEU A 208 1.05 1.77 -27.77
CA LEU A 208 0.62 1.50 -29.15
C LEU A 208 1.17 2.55 -30.14
N GLU A 209 1.87 2.08 -31.16
CA GLU A 209 2.28 2.87 -32.31
C GLU A 209 1.24 2.81 -33.44
N VAL A 210 1.26 3.79 -34.35
CA VAL A 210 0.37 3.78 -35.54
C VAL A 210 0.56 2.50 -36.35
N SER A 211 1.79 1.97 -36.40
CA SER A 211 2.12 0.71 -37.07
C SER A 211 1.39 -0.51 -36.53
N ASP A 212 1.03 -0.50 -35.25
CA ASP A 212 0.39 -1.65 -34.59
C ASP A 212 -1.10 -1.76 -34.96
N ILE A 213 -1.72 -0.64 -35.34
CA ILE A 213 -3.16 -0.58 -35.65
C ILE A 213 -3.47 -0.22 -37.11
N MET A 214 -2.48 0.22 -37.89
CA MET A 214 -2.71 0.62 -39.28
C MET A 214 -3.03 -0.59 -40.17
N VAL A 215 -3.92 -0.39 -41.15
CA VAL A 215 -4.08 -1.35 -42.24
C VAL A 215 -2.89 -1.20 -43.17
N HIS A 216 -2.08 -2.26 -43.27
CA HIS A 216 -0.90 -2.26 -44.14
C HIS A 216 -1.27 -1.89 -45.58
N ARG A 217 -0.45 -1.07 -46.25
CA ARG A 217 -0.78 -0.49 -47.57
C ARG A 217 -1.18 -1.49 -48.65
N THR A 218 -0.59 -2.68 -48.61
CA THR A 218 -0.91 -3.78 -49.55
C THR A 218 -2.29 -4.41 -49.33
N LYS A 219 -2.92 -4.16 -48.18
CA LYS A 219 -4.28 -4.63 -47.85
C LYS A 219 -5.31 -3.50 -47.92
N MET A 220 -4.89 -2.26 -48.20
CA MET A 220 -5.81 -1.14 -48.34
C MET A 220 -6.56 -1.25 -49.67
N ARG A 221 -7.87 -1.03 -49.64
CA ARG A 221 -8.65 -0.82 -50.85
C ARG A 221 -8.55 0.66 -51.24
N THR A 222 -7.91 0.92 -52.37
CA THR A 222 -7.67 2.27 -52.89
C THR A 222 -8.25 2.39 -54.29
N ILE A 223 -8.55 3.61 -54.74
CA ILE A 223 -9.16 3.87 -56.05
C ILE A 223 -8.26 4.83 -56.84
N SER A 224 -8.09 4.57 -58.13
CA SER A 224 -7.38 5.51 -59.03
C SER A 224 -8.26 6.72 -59.32
N ALA A 225 -7.70 7.92 -59.15
CA ALA A 225 -8.33 9.17 -59.55
C ALA A 225 -8.31 9.39 -61.07
N ASP A 226 -7.57 8.56 -61.80
CA ASP A 226 -7.45 8.64 -63.25
C ASP A 226 -8.63 7.92 -63.96
N PHE A 227 -9.50 7.24 -63.21
CA PHE A 227 -10.71 6.59 -63.73
C PHE A 227 -11.82 7.60 -64.04
N PRO A 228 -12.72 7.29 -65.01
CA PRO A 228 -13.92 8.07 -65.24
C PRO A 228 -14.80 8.16 -63.98
N PRO A 229 -15.49 9.29 -63.73
CA PRO A 229 -16.33 9.47 -62.54
C PRO A 229 -17.34 8.33 -62.31
N GLU A 230 -17.93 7.79 -63.38
CA GLU A 230 -18.89 6.69 -63.32
C GLU A 230 -18.27 5.38 -62.78
N GLU A 231 -17.02 5.08 -63.15
CA GLU A 231 -16.30 3.91 -62.65
C GLU A 231 -15.88 4.09 -61.19
N ILE A 232 -15.48 5.31 -60.80
CA ILE A 232 -15.17 5.65 -59.41
C ILE A 232 -16.41 5.45 -58.54
N VAL A 233 -17.58 5.96 -58.95
CA VAL A 233 -18.84 5.76 -58.22
C VAL A 233 -19.18 4.26 -58.09
N LYS A 234 -18.99 3.48 -59.16
CA LYS A 234 -19.22 2.03 -59.14
C LYS A 234 -18.31 1.30 -58.14
N GLU A 235 -17.02 1.62 -58.11
CA GLU A 235 -16.06 1.04 -57.16
C GLU A 235 -16.35 1.44 -55.71
N VAL A 236 -16.78 2.69 -55.48
CA VAL A 236 -17.17 3.16 -54.14
C VAL A 236 -18.43 2.44 -53.67
N LEU A 237 -19.45 2.28 -54.51
CA LEU A 237 -20.67 1.54 -54.19
C LEU A 237 -20.43 0.04 -53.96
N ALA A 238 -19.39 -0.52 -54.60
CA ALA A 238 -18.97 -1.90 -54.39
C ALA A 238 -18.11 -2.10 -53.12
N SER A 239 -17.69 -1.01 -52.48
CA SER A 239 -16.84 -1.04 -51.27
C SER A 239 -17.69 -1.00 -49.99
N PRO A 240 -17.36 -1.82 -48.97
CA PRO A 240 -17.99 -1.73 -47.65
C PRO A 240 -17.47 -0.56 -46.80
N HIS A 241 -16.52 0.24 -47.32
CA HIS A 241 -15.83 1.29 -46.55
C HIS A 241 -16.35 2.69 -46.86
N THR A 242 -16.45 3.53 -45.84
CA THR A 242 -16.95 4.91 -45.97
C THR A 242 -15.90 5.91 -46.46
N ARG A 243 -14.61 5.59 -46.32
CA ARG A 243 -13.48 6.44 -46.71
C ARG A 243 -12.48 5.62 -47.51
N LEU A 244 -12.15 6.10 -48.71
CA LEU A 244 -11.31 5.38 -49.66
C LEU A 244 -10.15 6.29 -50.10
N PRO A 245 -8.89 5.87 -49.92
CA PRO A 245 -7.75 6.63 -50.42
C PRO A 245 -7.77 6.68 -51.96
N LEU A 246 -7.57 7.88 -52.50
CA LEU A 246 -7.39 8.12 -53.92
C LEU A 246 -5.91 8.23 -54.25
N TRP A 247 -5.49 7.60 -55.33
CA TRP A 247 -4.14 7.71 -55.87
C TRP A 247 -4.17 8.14 -57.34
N SER A 248 -3.09 8.75 -57.81
CA SER A 248 -2.93 9.11 -59.23
C SER A 248 -1.55 8.69 -59.71
N GLU A 249 -1.48 8.22 -60.96
CA GLU A 249 -0.31 7.65 -61.64
C GLU A 249 0.21 6.34 -61.02
N SER A 250 0.40 6.29 -59.71
CA SER A 250 0.91 5.14 -58.96
C SER A 250 0.14 4.95 -57.66
N SER A 251 -0.08 3.69 -57.27
CA SER A 251 -0.73 3.33 -56.00
C SER A 251 -0.01 3.83 -54.75
N GLU A 252 1.27 4.19 -54.86
CA GLU A 252 2.06 4.78 -53.77
C GLU A 252 1.84 6.30 -53.63
N ASN A 253 1.26 6.95 -54.65
CA ASN A 253 1.00 8.39 -54.67
C ASN A 253 -0.45 8.68 -54.26
N ILE A 254 -0.71 8.64 -52.95
CA ILE A 254 -2.03 8.96 -52.38
C ILE A 254 -2.25 10.48 -52.43
N ILE A 255 -3.21 10.93 -53.23
CA ILE A 255 -3.51 12.35 -53.45
C ILE A 255 -4.67 12.86 -52.58
N GLY A 256 -5.44 11.98 -51.95
CA GLY A 256 -6.55 12.38 -51.10
C GLY A 256 -7.37 11.21 -50.53
N ILE A 257 -8.45 11.54 -49.84
CA ILE A 257 -9.42 10.59 -49.31
C ILE A 257 -10.80 10.97 -49.84
N LEU A 258 -11.48 10.01 -50.49
CA LEU A 258 -12.85 10.13 -50.94
C LEU A 258 -13.80 9.61 -49.86
N HIS A 259 -14.75 10.45 -49.43
CA HIS A 259 -15.83 10.01 -48.56
C HIS A 259 -17.00 9.54 -49.43
N ALA A 260 -17.52 8.34 -49.18
CA ALA A 260 -18.62 7.77 -49.97
C ALA A 260 -19.92 8.61 -49.93
N LYS A 261 -20.05 9.51 -48.95
CA LYS A 261 -21.21 10.39 -48.76
C LYS A 261 -21.15 11.67 -49.60
N ASP A 262 -19.96 12.02 -50.09
CA ASP A 262 -19.72 13.28 -50.82
C ASP A 262 -19.95 13.09 -52.34
N LEU A 263 -20.34 11.87 -52.76
CA LEU A 263 -20.71 11.48 -54.12
C LEU A 263 -22.22 11.57 -54.36
#